data_AF-A0A2I2GLN6-F1
#
_entry.id   AF-A0A2I2GLN6-F1
#
_cell.length_a   1.000
_cell.length_b   1.000
_cell.length_c   1.000
_cell.angle_alpha   90.00
_cell.angle_beta   90.00
_cell.angle_gamma   90.00
#
_symmetry.space_group_name_H-M   'P 1'
#
loop_
_entity.id
_entity.type
_entity.pdbx_description
1 polymer ?
#
loop_
_entity_poly.entity_id
_entity_poly.type
_entity_poly.pdbx_seq_one_letter_code
_entity_poly.pdbx_strand_id
1 'polypeptide(L)'
;MYMHTLSEEHSTDTNCPENAILLRKDIHYLWDTHKFAIVPKQNKWVIHVLNSQATIELQDKYHNLETQPITGVPPQFLLARFALAILTEKIIFVKQGFPRKLNIKLADGTVQPKVLSSEECCSLFGPRSKSRSQSPRKRQRPV
;
A
#
# COMPACT_ATOMS: atom_id res chain seq x y z
N MET A 1 11.18 11.00 29.90
CA MET A 1 11.93 9.74 30.09
C MET A 1 10.90 8.62 29.93
N TYR A 2 10.80 8.03 28.74
CA TYR A 2 9.79 6.98 28.48
C TYR A 2 10.49 5.63 28.54
N MET A 3 10.09 4.81 29.51
CA MET A 3 10.64 3.48 29.74
C MET A 3 10.07 2.54 28.69
N HIS A 4 10.92 2.03 27.79
CA HIS A 4 10.59 0.88 26.96
C HIS A 4 10.71 -0.37 27.84
N THR A 5 9.57 -0.87 28.33
CA THR A 5 9.49 -2.26 28.78
C THR A 5 9.53 -3.15 27.55
N LEU A 6 10.69 -3.78 27.31
CA LEU A 6 10.82 -4.90 26.38
C LEU A 6 9.95 -6.05 26.93
N SER A 7 8.72 -6.15 26.46
CA SER A 7 7.87 -7.31 26.73
C SER A 7 8.14 -8.32 25.63
N GLU A 8 8.74 -9.46 25.98
CA GLU A 8 8.99 -10.62 25.10
C GLU A 8 7.69 -11.42 24.83
N GLU A 9 6.60 -10.73 24.51
CA GLU A 9 5.45 -11.37 23.88
C GLU A 9 5.36 -10.81 22.46
N HIS A 10 5.60 -11.69 21.48
CA HIS A 10 5.39 -11.44 20.06
C HIS A 10 3.92 -11.12 19.81
N SER A 11 3.53 -9.90 20.12
CA SER A 11 2.21 -9.40 19.84
C SER A 11 2.08 -9.26 18.34
N THR A 12 1.19 -10.05 17.76
CA THR A 12 0.63 -9.84 16.42
C THR A 12 -0.19 -8.55 16.32
N ASP A 13 -0.22 -7.76 17.40
CA ASP A 13 -0.82 -6.44 17.42
C ASP A 13 0.00 -5.47 16.55
N THR A 14 -0.65 -5.03 15.48
CA THR A 14 -0.11 -4.02 14.57
C THR A 14 -0.35 -2.61 15.10
N ASN A 15 -1.12 -2.44 16.18
CA ASN A 15 -1.37 -1.17 16.84
C ASN A 15 -0.35 -0.88 17.95
N CYS A 16 0.93 -0.88 17.60
CA CYS A 16 2.03 -0.57 18.51
C CYS A 16 2.76 0.72 18.10
N PRO A 17 3.37 1.46 19.05
CA PRO A 17 4.16 2.65 18.76
C PRO A 17 5.30 2.42 17.76
N GLU A 18 5.88 1.22 17.75
CA GLU A 18 6.95 0.81 16.85
C GLU A 18 6.48 0.71 15.38
N ASN A 19 5.17 0.54 15.14
CA ASN A 19 4.54 0.57 13.82
C ASN A 19 4.03 1.98 13.45
N ALA A 20 4.64 3.03 14.00
CA ALA A 20 4.33 4.42 13.67
C ALA A 20 5.59 5.21 13.30
N ILE A 21 5.47 6.11 12.32
CA ILE A 21 6.54 7.04 11.92
C ILE A 21 5.96 8.45 11.81
N LEU A 22 6.69 9.43 12.36
CA LEU A 22 6.29 10.83 12.26
C LEU A 22 6.66 11.38 10.89
N LEU A 23 5.67 11.88 10.15
CA LEU A 23 5.86 12.48 8.84
C LEU A 23 5.21 13.86 8.79
N ARG A 24 5.76 14.75 7.96
CA ARG A 24 5.10 16.01 7.62
C ARG A 24 3.77 15.70 6.92
N LYS A 25 2.73 16.52 7.14
CA LYS A 25 1.36 16.27 6.69
C LYS A 25 1.21 15.93 5.19
N ASP A 26 1.95 16.63 4.34
CA ASP A 26 2.00 16.39 2.89
C ASP A 26 2.65 15.03 2.54
N ILE A 27 3.78 14.71 3.18
CA ILE A 27 4.49 13.44 3.02
C ILE A 27 3.62 12.29 3.53
N HIS A 28 2.94 12.47 4.66
CA HIS A 28 2.00 11.52 5.22
C HIS A 28 0.86 11.19 4.23
N TYR A 29 0.30 12.20 3.56
CA TYR A 29 -0.71 11.98 2.53
C TYR A 29 -0.18 11.16 1.35
N LEU A 30 1.03 11.47 0.87
CA LEU A 30 1.67 10.72 -0.22
C LEU A 30 1.98 9.27 0.18
N TRP A 31 2.36 9.05 1.44
CA TRP A 31 2.60 7.72 2.02
C TRP A 31 1.31 6.89 2.09
N ASP A 32 0.23 7.46 2.62
CA ASP A 32 -1.08 6.79 2.74
C ASP A 32 -1.73 6.51 1.39
N THR A 33 -1.46 7.34 0.39
CA THR A 33 -1.94 7.14 -0.99
C THR A 33 -0.99 6.30 -1.83
N HIS A 34 0.00 5.65 -1.21
CA HIS A 34 0.93 4.71 -1.84
C HIS A 34 1.71 5.30 -3.02
N LYS A 35 2.01 6.61 -2.99
CA LYS A 35 2.79 7.28 -4.06
C LYS A 35 4.26 6.94 -4.03
N PHE A 36 4.77 6.62 -2.85
CA PHE A 36 6.12 6.13 -2.64
C PHE A 36 6.16 5.12 -1.49
N ALA A 37 7.28 4.42 -1.35
CA ALA A 37 7.60 3.57 -0.22
C ALA A 37 9.03 3.84 0.26
N ILE A 38 9.33 3.52 1.52
CA ILE A 38 10.72 3.43 2.00
C ILE A 38 11.18 1.98 1.87
N VAL A 39 12.28 1.78 1.16
CA VAL A 39 12.79 0.44 0.83
C VAL A 39 14.30 0.37 1.05
N PRO A 40 14.85 -0.80 1.39
CA PRO A 40 16.29 -0.98 1.49
C PRO A 40 16.90 -1.13 0.08
N LYS A 41 17.92 -0.32 -0.23
CA LYS A 41 18.77 -0.46 -1.43
C LYS A 41 20.23 -0.28 -1.03
N GLN A 42 21.08 -1.24 -1.38
CA GLN A 42 22.53 -1.17 -1.12
C GLN A 42 22.86 -0.78 0.34
N ASN A 43 22.19 -1.42 1.30
CA ASN A 43 22.32 -1.16 2.75
C ASN A 43 21.85 0.21 3.23
N LYS A 44 21.11 0.97 2.40
CA LYS A 44 20.54 2.27 2.75
C LYS A 44 19.02 2.23 2.64
N TRP A 45 18.35 3.02 3.45
CA TRP A 45 16.92 3.25 3.31
C TRP A 45 16.69 4.42 2.38
N VAL A 46 15.87 4.20 1.34
CA VAL A 46 15.61 5.23 0.32
C VAL A 46 14.12 5.38 0.08
N ILE A 47 13.73 6.56 -0.39
CA ILE A 47 12.41 6.83 -0.95
C ILE A 47 12.35 6.23 -2.36
N HIS A 48 11.42 5.32 -2.59
CA HIS A 48 11.15 4.74 -3.90
C HIS A 48 9.76 5.15 -4.37
N VAL A 49 9.72 5.98 -5.41
CA VAL A 49 8.47 6.44 -6.03
C VAL A 49 7.83 5.29 -6.81
N LEU A 50 6.58 4.97 -6.50
CA LEU A 50 5.84 3.84 -7.07
C LEU A 50 4.99 4.22 -8.28
N ASN A 51 4.57 5.49 -8.36
CA ASN A 51 3.72 5.99 -9.43
C ASN A 51 4.49 6.99 -10.29
N SER A 52 5.14 6.49 -11.34
CA SER A 52 5.90 7.29 -12.29
C SER A 52 5.04 8.20 -13.16
N GLN A 53 3.77 7.85 -13.38
CA GLN A 53 2.89 8.54 -14.33
C GLN A 53 2.22 9.79 -13.73
N ALA A 54 2.10 9.88 -12.40
CA ALA A 54 1.32 10.95 -11.75
C ALA A 54 2.16 12.16 -11.29
N THR A 55 3.48 12.01 -11.11
CA THR A 55 4.33 13.04 -10.49
C THR A 55 5.78 12.97 -10.98
N ILE A 56 6.05 13.54 -12.16
CA ILE A 56 7.40 13.64 -12.74
C ILE A 56 8.39 14.25 -11.74
N GLU A 57 8.02 15.37 -11.12
CA GLU A 57 8.86 16.05 -10.12
C GLU A 57 9.22 15.14 -8.93
N LEU A 58 8.27 14.32 -8.46
CA LEU A 58 8.50 13.43 -7.33
C LEU A 58 9.53 12.36 -7.70
N GLN A 59 9.40 11.80 -8.91
CA GLN A 59 10.35 10.83 -9.42
C GLN A 59 11.73 11.46 -9.61
N ASP A 60 11.81 12.60 -10.29
CA ASP A 60 13.10 13.21 -10.64
C ASP A 60 13.88 13.69 -9.42
N LYS A 61 13.20 14.27 -8.42
CA LYS A 61 13.85 14.87 -7.25
C LYS A 61 14.02 13.90 -6.07
N TYR A 62 13.11 12.93 -5.91
CA TYR A 62 13.02 12.16 -4.66
C TYR A 62 13.14 10.64 -4.86
N HIS A 63 13.22 10.14 -6.09
CA HIS A 63 13.45 8.71 -6.31
C HIS A 63 14.88 8.31 -5.93
N ASN A 64 15.01 7.24 -5.16
CA ASN A 64 16.27 6.76 -4.57
C ASN A 64 16.95 7.77 -3.63
N LEU A 65 16.22 8.78 -3.15
CA LEU A 65 16.76 9.69 -2.14
C LEU A 65 16.90 8.95 -0.81
N GLU A 66 18.11 8.96 -0.25
CA GLU A 66 18.39 8.37 1.07
C GLU A 66 17.59 9.10 2.16
N THR A 67 16.97 8.33 3.05
CA THR A 67 16.21 8.91 4.16
C THR A 67 17.16 9.40 5.25
N GLN A 68 16.68 10.31 6.09
CA GLN A 68 17.29 10.48 7.41
C GLN A 68 17.26 9.15 8.19
N PRO A 69 18.16 8.93 9.15
CA PRO A 69 18.15 7.72 9.97
C PRO A 69 16.78 7.49 10.60
N ILE A 70 16.15 6.39 10.24
CA ILE A 70 14.86 5.99 10.80
C ILE A 70 15.16 5.20 12.08
N THR A 71 14.73 5.74 13.22
CA THR A 71 14.95 5.14 14.54
C THR A 71 13.61 4.78 15.16
N GLY A 72 13.57 3.70 15.97
CA GLY A 72 12.35 3.26 16.65
C GLY A 72 11.30 2.55 15.76
N VAL A 73 11.55 2.41 14.45
CA VAL A 73 10.66 1.70 13.52
C VAL A 73 11.35 0.45 12.99
N PRO A 74 10.90 -0.75 13.38
CA PRO A 74 11.43 -2.00 12.84
C PRO A 74 11.26 -2.12 11.32
N PRO A 75 12.28 -2.63 10.58
CA PRO A 75 12.24 -2.79 9.12
C PRO A 75 11.01 -3.52 8.58
N GLN A 76 10.51 -4.53 9.31
CA GLN A 76 9.35 -5.31 8.89
C GLN A 76 8.10 -4.45 8.65
N PHE A 77 7.90 -3.36 9.41
CA PHE A 77 6.74 -2.50 9.22
C PHE A 77 6.86 -1.65 7.95
N LEU A 78 8.06 -1.18 7.61
CA LEU A 78 8.32 -0.47 6.34
C LEU A 78 8.11 -1.40 5.15
N LEU A 79 8.63 -2.63 5.22
CA LEU A 79 8.44 -3.65 4.19
C LEU A 79 6.97 -4.08 4.05
N ALA A 80 6.23 -4.20 5.16
CA ALA A 80 4.80 -4.48 5.13
C ALA A 80 4.01 -3.34 4.46
N ARG A 81 4.37 -2.08 4.71
CA ARG A 81 3.76 -0.93 4.01
C ARG A 81 4.09 -0.92 2.52
N PHE A 82 5.32 -1.29 2.14
CA PHE A 82 5.69 -1.46 0.74
C PHE A 82 4.89 -2.58 0.07
N ALA A 83 4.77 -3.75 0.70
CA ALA A 83 3.94 -4.84 0.21
C ALA A 83 2.47 -4.40 0.06
N LEU A 84 1.93 -3.67 1.03
CA LEU A 84 0.58 -3.11 0.96
C LEU A 84 0.41 -2.17 -0.23
N ALA A 85 1.40 -1.33 -0.54
CA ALA A 85 1.34 -0.43 -1.70
C ALA A 85 1.22 -1.21 -3.02
N ILE A 86 2.03 -2.26 -3.20
CA ILE A 86 1.97 -3.14 -4.38
C ILE A 86 0.64 -3.89 -4.44
N LEU A 87 0.23 -4.49 -3.33
CA LEU A 87 -0.96 -5.36 -3.27
C LEU A 87 -2.27 -4.57 -3.30
N THR A 88 -2.27 -3.29 -2.89
CA THR A 88 -3.44 -2.42 -3.01
C THR A 88 -3.72 -2.07 -4.47
N GLU A 89 -2.67 -1.95 -5.28
CA GLU A 89 -2.78 -1.88 -6.73
C GLU A 89 -3.01 -3.28 -7.34
N LYS A 90 -3.99 -4.05 -6.81
CA LYS A 90 -4.42 -5.38 -7.30
C LYS A 90 -4.57 -5.45 -8.81
N ILE A 91 -4.96 -4.32 -9.39
CA ILE A 91 -5.17 -4.11 -10.81
C ILE A 91 -3.88 -4.33 -11.61
N ILE A 92 -2.69 -4.06 -11.08
CA ILE A 92 -1.42 -4.31 -11.79
C ILE A 92 -1.29 -5.79 -12.11
N PHE A 93 -1.58 -6.67 -11.16
CA PHE A 93 -1.54 -8.12 -11.35
C PHE A 93 -2.62 -8.65 -12.30
N VAL A 94 -3.55 -7.80 -12.71
CA VAL A 94 -4.72 -8.13 -13.53
C VAL A 94 -4.58 -7.48 -14.93
N LYS A 95 -3.94 -6.31 -15.04
CA LYS A 95 -3.81 -5.47 -16.24
C LYS A 95 -2.61 -5.73 -17.15
N GLN A 96 -1.68 -6.63 -16.82
CA GLN A 96 -0.50 -6.92 -17.66
C GLN A 96 -0.81 -7.48 -19.07
N GLY A 97 -2.04 -7.42 -19.59
CA GLY A 97 -2.35 -7.73 -21.00
C GLY A 97 -2.38 -9.20 -21.37
N PHE A 98 -1.90 -10.10 -20.51
CA PHE A 98 -1.84 -11.54 -20.78
C PHE A 98 -2.92 -12.33 -20.03
N PRO A 99 -3.41 -13.45 -20.59
CA PRO A 99 -4.31 -14.37 -19.89
C PRO A 99 -3.70 -14.94 -18.62
N ARG A 100 -4.52 -15.18 -17.59
CA ARG A 100 -4.07 -15.69 -16.29
C ARG A 100 -4.90 -16.87 -15.83
N LYS A 101 -4.24 -17.89 -15.30
CA LYS A 101 -4.88 -19.00 -14.58
C LYS A 101 -5.06 -18.60 -13.12
N LEU A 102 -6.30 -18.36 -12.71
CA LEU A 102 -6.68 -17.99 -11.35
C LEU A 102 -7.48 -19.10 -10.68
N ASN A 103 -7.29 -19.27 -9.37
CA ASN A 103 -8.17 -20.09 -8.55
C ASN A 103 -9.33 -19.22 -8.04
N ILE A 104 -10.53 -19.46 -8.56
CA ILE A 104 -11.73 -18.69 -8.21
C ILE A 104 -12.49 -19.47 -7.13
N LYS A 105 -12.72 -18.82 -5.98
CA LYS A 105 -13.60 -19.36 -4.94
C LYS A 105 -15.04 -19.01 -5.28
N LEU A 106 -15.84 -20.04 -5.55
CA LEU A 106 -17.27 -19.93 -5.83
C LEU A 106 -18.06 -19.74 -4.52
N ALA A 107 -19.34 -19.38 -4.65
CA ALA A 107 -20.21 -19.10 -3.49
C ALA A 107 -20.44 -20.32 -2.58
N ASP A 108 -20.35 -21.52 -3.15
CA ASP A 108 -20.40 -22.82 -2.46
C ASP A 108 -19.09 -23.15 -1.71
N GLY A 109 -18.06 -22.31 -1.85
CA GLY A 109 -16.74 -22.50 -1.25
C GLY A 109 -15.78 -23.33 -2.10
N THR A 110 -16.23 -23.89 -3.23
CA THR A 110 -15.41 -24.66 -4.16
C THR A 110 -14.38 -23.76 -4.83
N VAL A 111 -13.13 -24.21 -4.93
CA VAL A 111 -12.06 -23.52 -5.66
C VAL A 111 -11.90 -24.15 -7.02
N GLN A 112 -12.14 -23.38 -8.09
CA GLN A 112 -11.93 -23.85 -9.46
C GLN A 112 -10.87 -23.05 -10.20
N PRO A 113 -9.91 -23.72 -10.88
CA PRO A 113 -8.96 -23.04 -11.74
C PRO A 113 -9.65 -22.57 -13.02
N LYS A 114 -9.57 -21.27 -13.31
CA LYS A 114 -10.10 -20.67 -14.53
C LYS A 114 -9.03 -19.83 -15.21
N VAL A 115 -8.87 -19.99 -16.52
CA VAL A 115 -8.08 -19.06 -17.34
C VAL A 115 -8.98 -17.90 -17.71
N LEU A 116 -8.56 -16.68 -17.38
CA LEU A 116 -9.29 -15.45 -17.69
C LEU A 116 -8.48 -14.59 -18.66
N SER A 117 -9.15 -13.98 -19.63
CA SER A 117 -8.55 -12.96 -20.49
C SER A 117 -8.20 -11.69 -19.69
N SER A 118 -7.41 -10.80 -20.29
CA SER A 118 -7.09 -9.49 -19.70
C SER A 118 -8.36 -8.64 -19.50
N GLU A 119 -9.31 -8.67 -20.44
CA GLU A 119 -10.57 -7.92 -20.30
C GLU A 119 -11.45 -8.50 -19.18
N GLU A 120 -11.58 -9.82 -19.09
CA GLU A 120 -12.32 -10.50 -18.03
C GLU A 120 -11.70 -10.25 -16.65
N CYS A 121 -10.37 -10.27 -16.57
CA CYS A 121 -9.62 -9.91 -15.38
C CYS A 121 -9.94 -8.46 -14.97
N CYS A 122 -9.89 -7.51 -15.91
CA CYS A 122 -10.20 -6.11 -15.62
C CYS A 122 -11.66 -5.87 -15.25
N SER A 123 -12.62 -6.61 -15.82
CA SER A 123 -14.03 -6.46 -15.47
C SER A 123 -14.34 -7.01 -14.08
N LEU A 124 -13.74 -8.15 -13.69
CA LEU A 124 -13.97 -8.80 -12.40
C LEU A 124 -13.21 -8.11 -11.25
N PHE A 125 -11.96 -7.70 -11.50
CA PHE A 125 -11.01 -7.24 -10.49
C PHE A 125 -10.52 -5.81 -10.69
N GLY A 126 -11.02 -5.11 -11.72
CA GLY A 126 -10.69 -3.70 -11.96
C GLY A 126 -11.12 -2.78 -10.82
N PRO A 127 -10.74 -1.50 -10.89
CA PRO A 127 -11.13 -0.51 -9.90
C PRO A 127 -12.65 -0.40 -9.90
N ARG A 128 -13.32 -1.02 -8.92
CA ARG A 128 -14.71 -0.72 -8.64
C ARG A 128 -14.76 0.72 -8.18
N SER A 129 -15.49 1.56 -8.91
CA SER A 129 -15.73 2.94 -8.51
C SER A 129 -16.24 2.92 -7.07
N LYS A 130 -15.40 3.38 -6.12
CA LYS A 130 -15.84 3.56 -4.74
C LYS A 130 -16.87 4.68 -4.80
N SER A 131 -18.15 4.32 -4.91
CA SER A 131 -19.22 5.20 -4.43
C SER A 131 -18.81 5.58 -3.02
N ARG A 132 -18.45 6.85 -2.85
CA ARG A 132 -18.04 7.39 -1.56
C ARG A 132 -19.20 7.08 -0.62
N SER A 133 -18.98 6.17 0.33
CA SER A 133 -19.94 5.91 1.39
C SER A 133 -20.37 7.27 1.94
N GLN A 134 -21.66 7.58 1.79
CA GLN A 134 -22.29 8.71 2.45
C GLN A 134 -22.19 8.42 3.96
N SER A 135 -21.08 8.84 4.57
CA SER A 135 -20.97 8.82 6.02
C SER A 135 -22.14 9.64 6.55
N PRO A 136 -22.94 9.13 7.49
CA PRO A 136 -24.12 9.82 7.99
C PRO A 136 -23.84 11.24 8.53
N ARG A 137 -22.58 11.52 8.90
CA ARG A 137 -22.14 12.84 9.41
C ARG A 137 -21.70 13.82 8.31
N LYS A 138 -21.73 13.43 7.04
CA LYS A 138 -21.26 14.30 5.95
C LYS A 138 -22.35 15.29 5.57
N ARG A 139 -22.08 16.59 5.79
CA ARG A 139 -22.99 17.71 5.51
C ARG A 139 -23.46 17.67 4.05
N GLN A 140 -24.77 17.65 3.84
CA GLN A 140 -25.36 17.71 2.49
C GLN A 140 -25.11 19.07 1.86
N ARG A 141 -24.91 19.10 0.53
CA ARG A 141 -24.78 20.36 -0.21
C ARG A 141 -26.19 20.96 -0.40
N PRO A 142 -26.36 22.28 -0.21
CA PRO A 142 -27.61 22.93 -0.55
C PRO A 142 -27.85 22.84 -2.07
N VAL A 143 -29.12 22.73 -2.43
CA VAL A 143 -29.63 22.74 -3.82
C VAL A 143 -29.44 24.13 -4.42
#